data_AF-A0A6G0KG11-F1
#
_entry.id   AF-A0A6G0KG11-F1
#
_cell.length_a   1.000
_cell.length_b   1.000
_cell.length_c   1.000
_cell.angle_alpha   90.00
_cell.angle_beta   90.00
_cell.angle_gamma   90.00
#
_symmetry.space_group_name_H-M   'P 1'
#
loop_
_entity.id
_entity.type
_entity.pdbx_description
1 polymer ?
#
loop_
_entity_poly.entity_id
_entity_poly.type
_entity_poly.pdbx_seq_one_letter_code
_entity_poly.pdbx_strand_id
1 'polypeptide(L)'
;MAARRDVTVPRRSYTLPMYPRSAKDDSSHDGEENTNTNRDAGRLIDDEGREEGRVSKEVFLNYFNSLGGVKVCVFLFAVLTLWQGFQIGSDLWLSHWTGQKNGSYNQDEAAYNMKVYSLLGAGAAIMVFVRSATVVVVGLRASRHLFDNLTLSLLRAPLRFFDANPIGRIVNRYGDDISVVDFSLPFIFGGFLVTFFFTVCKLATAVYTMNFVGVLIIPLVWIYVKIANFYLAPSRDISRLWKVSSSPVLSHVTQSEEGVVVIRAFGQDIIERMLHENFIRNDMNSRCWFASTVTQQWFQVRMQLIGCGVVFVVVSGLVYLRDYLSPGLVGLAFTYALSVDSGLASLVQLWSLMEIQMVSPERILEYSSIPAEGSSRPLVIEPDALWPRSSTVQFQDVVFS
;
A
#
# COMPACT_ATOMS: atom_id res chain seq x y z
N MET A 1 53.02 51.62 9.53
CA MET A 1 52.17 52.83 9.71
C MET A 1 51.20 52.91 8.54
N ALA A 2 49.94 52.55 8.75
CA ALA A 2 48.85 52.77 7.79
C ALA A 2 47.59 53.09 8.61
N ALA A 3 47.03 54.28 8.39
CA ALA A 3 45.98 54.87 9.20
C ALA A 3 44.61 54.24 8.89
N ARG A 4 43.85 53.93 9.93
CA ARG A 4 42.45 53.50 9.86
C ARG A 4 41.59 54.73 9.52
N ARG A 5 40.94 54.73 8.36
CA ARG A 5 39.88 55.69 8.03
C ARG A 5 38.54 55.04 8.37
N ASP A 6 37.86 55.57 9.38
CA ASP A 6 36.47 55.23 9.65
C ASP A 6 35.58 55.93 8.61
N VAL A 7 34.85 55.13 7.83
CA VAL A 7 33.81 55.61 6.91
C VAL A 7 32.46 55.27 7.55
N THR A 8 31.73 56.31 7.94
CA THR A 8 30.35 56.19 8.42
C THR A 8 29.42 55.97 7.22
N VAL A 9 28.87 54.75 7.09
CA VAL A 9 27.84 54.45 6.07
C VAL A 9 26.46 54.52 6.74
N PRO A 10 25.49 55.26 6.19
CA PRO A 10 24.13 55.29 6.74
C PRO A 10 23.38 53.99 6.39
N ARG A 11 22.70 53.40 7.37
CA ARG A 11 21.77 52.28 7.14
C ARG A 11 20.64 52.74 6.22
N ARG A 12 20.61 52.24 4.99
CA ARG A 12 19.41 52.28 4.12
C ARG A 12 18.81 50.89 4.07
N SER A 13 17.63 50.74 4.67
CA SER A 13 16.76 49.59 4.46
C SER A 13 16.14 49.67 3.06
N TYR A 14 16.43 48.71 2.21
CA TYR A 14 15.70 48.54 0.94
C TYR A 14 14.56 47.56 1.17
N THR A 15 13.34 48.07 1.23
CA THR A 15 12.13 47.27 1.01
C THR A 15 11.82 47.27 -0.48
N LEU A 16 11.78 46.09 -1.10
CA LEU A 16 11.34 45.94 -2.49
C LEU A 16 9.80 46.07 -2.54
N PRO A 17 9.23 46.82 -3.50
CA PRO A 17 7.80 46.83 -3.74
C PRO A 17 7.36 45.54 -4.44
N MET A 18 6.47 44.77 -3.81
CA MET A 18 5.80 43.65 -4.46
C MET A 18 4.78 44.17 -5.48
N TYR A 19 4.86 43.67 -6.71
CA TYR A 19 3.79 43.79 -7.69
C TYR A 19 2.60 42.89 -7.30
N PRO A 20 1.34 43.36 -7.44
CA PRO A 20 0.19 42.54 -7.10
C PRO A 20 -0.10 41.55 -8.24
N ARG A 21 -0.10 40.25 -7.93
CA ARG A 21 -0.80 39.25 -8.73
C ARG A 21 -2.26 39.21 -8.27
N SER A 22 -3.14 39.55 -9.19
CA SER A 22 -4.60 39.47 -9.06
C SER A 22 -5.05 38.07 -8.65
N ALA A 23 -5.47 37.91 -7.40
CA ALA A 23 -6.39 36.86 -6.98
C ALA A 23 -7.77 37.49 -6.80
N LYS A 24 -8.77 36.97 -7.52
CA LYS A 24 -10.17 37.33 -7.33
C LYS A 24 -10.65 36.76 -5.99
N ASP A 25 -11.36 37.61 -5.26
CA ASP A 25 -12.10 37.34 -4.03
C ASP A 25 -12.98 36.08 -4.10
N ASP A 26 -12.98 35.32 -3.01
CA ASP A 26 -14.22 35.01 -2.28
C ASP A 26 -13.90 34.77 -0.79
N SER A 27 -14.20 35.82 0.00
CA SER A 27 -14.67 35.90 1.39
C SER A 27 -14.19 34.93 2.49
N SER A 28 -13.60 35.57 3.51
CA SER A 28 -13.80 35.44 4.96
C SER A 28 -13.17 34.28 5.73
N HIS A 29 -11.95 34.53 6.26
CA HIS A 29 -11.64 34.37 7.69
C HIS A 29 -10.37 35.15 8.05
N ASP A 30 -10.56 36.38 8.54
CA ASP A 30 -9.49 37.16 9.20
C ASP A 30 -9.19 36.54 10.57
N GLY A 31 -7.91 36.23 10.86
CA GLY A 31 -7.50 36.02 12.25
C GLY A 31 -6.17 35.33 12.59
N GLU A 32 -5.45 34.65 11.69
CA GLU A 32 -4.33 33.77 12.13
C GLU A 32 -3.04 33.71 11.27
N GLU A 33 -2.80 34.62 10.32
CA GLU A 33 -1.63 34.47 9.42
C GLU A 33 -0.27 35.02 9.91
N ASN A 34 -0.21 35.76 11.03
CA ASN A 34 1.05 36.43 11.44
C ASN A 34 1.92 35.67 12.47
N THR A 35 1.54 34.46 12.89
CA THR A 35 2.32 33.66 13.87
C THR A 35 3.10 32.50 13.26
N ASN A 36 2.79 32.06 12.04
CA ASN A 36 3.49 30.94 11.40
C ASN A 36 4.76 31.35 10.64
N THR A 37 4.80 32.54 10.04
CA THR A 37 5.96 33.01 9.25
C THR A 37 7.22 33.25 10.09
N ASN A 38 7.10 33.42 11.41
CA ASN A 38 8.24 33.60 12.31
C ASN A 38 8.71 32.29 12.98
N ARG A 39 7.97 31.18 12.84
CA ARG A 39 8.37 29.85 13.36
C ARG A 39 9.34 29.09 12.44
N ASP A 40 9.41 29.47 11.17
CA ASP A 40 10.29 28.86 10.16
C ASP A 40 11.67 29.52 10.04
N ALA A 41 11.88 30.69 10.65
CA ALA A 41 13.17 31.37 10.62
C ALA A 41 14.20 30.64 11.53
N GLY A 42 14.97 29.72 10.94
CA GLY A 42 16.05 28.99 11.61
C GLY A 42 15.77 27.49 11.82
N ARG A 43 14.68 26.97 11.28
CA ARG A 43 14.39 25.53 11.32
C ARG A 43 15.15 24.83 10.18
N LEU A 44 16.17 24.06 10.53
CA LEU A 44 16.96 23.30 9.56
C LEU A 44 16.27 22.00 9.13
N ILE A 45 15.46 21.42 10.02
CA ILE A 45 14.80 20.13 9.78
C ILE A 45 13.40 20.37 9.20
N ASP A 46 13.20 19.91 7.96
CA ASP A 46 11.90 19.93 7.31
C ASP A 46 10.95 18.91 7.96
N ASP A 47 9.70 19.32 8.15
CA ASP A 47 8.61 18.42 8.51
C ASP A 47 8.45 17.37 7.41
N GLU A 48 8.27 16.11 7.80
CA GLU A 48 8.10 15.02 6.84
C GLU A 48 6.83 15.31 6.01
N GLY A 49 7.02 15.53 4.70
CA GLY A 49 5.95 15.75 3.74
C GLY A 49 4.91 14.64 3.87
N ARG A 50 3.71 15.04 4.28
CA ARG A 50 2.60 14.13 4.46
C ARG A 50 1.62 14.41 3.34
N GLU A 51 1.78 13.70 2.22
CA GLU A 51 0.79 13.72 1.14
C GLU A 51 -0.59 13.37 1.71
N GLU A 52 -1.49 14.34 1.72
CA GLU A 52 -2.85 14.17 2.24
C GLU A 52 -3.75 13.65 1.12
N GLY A 53 -3.94 12.33 1.04
CA GLY A 53 -4.82 11.81 0.00
C GLY A 53 -4.76 10.31 -0.25
N ARG A 54 -5.28 9.92 -1.41
CA ARG A 54 -5.02 8.58 -1.99
C ARG A 54 -3.60 8.57 -2.52
N VAL A 55 -2.88 7.47 -2.32
CA VAL A 55 -1.60 7.22 -2.99
C VAL A 55 -1.78 7.46 -4.50
N SER A 56 -0.86 8.24 -5.08
CA SER A 56 -0.99 8.61 -6.48
C SER A 56 -1.00 7.38 -7.39
N LYS A 57 -1.76 7.42 -8.49
CA LYS A 57 -1.75 6.34 -9.49
C LYS A 57 -0.37 6.11 -10.08
N GLU A 58 0.46 7.15 -10.07
CA GLU A 58 1.83 7.11 -10.53
C GLU A 58 2.70 6.20 -9.66
N VAL A 59 2.56 6.23 -8.34
CA VAL A 59 3.26 5.31 -7.43
C VAL A 59 2.93 3.85 -7.75
N PHE A 60 1.64 3.55 -7.95
CA PHE A 60 1.21 2.21 -8.38
C PHE A 60 1.87 1.82 -9.70
N LEU A 61 1.81 2.69 -10.71
CA LEU A 61 2.40 2.43 -12.03
C LEU A 61 3.92 2.23 -11.97
N ASN A 62 4.62 3.05 -11.19
CA ASN A 62 6.07 2.94 -11.00
C ASN A 62 6.42 1.63 -10.30
N TYR A 63 5.70 1.25 -9.24
CA TYR A 63 5.87 -0.04 -8.60
C TYR A 63 5.59 -1.21 -9.57
N PHE A 64 4.52 -1.12 -10.37
CA PHE A 64 4.20 -2.11 -11.40
C PHE A 64 5.29 -2.23 -12.48
N ASN A 65 5.89 -1.11 -12.87
CA ASN A 65 7.01 -1.09 -13.80
C ASN A 65 8.26 -1.75 -13.17
N SER A 66 8.53 -1.50 -11.88
CA SER A 66 9.61 -2.13 -11.12
C SER A 66 9.47 -3.66 -11.02
N LEU A 67 8.23 -4.17 -10.97
CA LEU A 67 7.94 -5.62 -11.01
C LEU A 67 8.27 -6.26 -12.37
N GLY A 68 8.55 -5.47 -13.41
CA GLY A 68 8.78 -5.96 -14.78
C GLY A 68 7.67 -5.59 -15.76
N GLY A 69 6.72 -4.74 -15.33
CA GLY A 69 5.71 -4.11 -16.15
C GLY A 69 4.73 -5.09 -16.80
N VAL A 70 4.22 -4.69 -17.97
CA VAL A 70 3.14 -5.40 -18.67
C VAL A 70 3.47 -6.87 -18.97
N LYS A 71 4.73 -7.20 -19.29
CA LYS A 71 5.14 -8.57 -19.62
C LYS A 71 4.89 -9.54 -18.47
N VAL A 72 5.24 -9.13 -17.26
CA VAL A 72 5.05 -9.93 -16.04
C VAL A 72 3.57 -10.02 -15.69
N CYS A 73 2.80 -8.93 -15.86
CA CYS A 73 1.36 -8.94 -15.66
C CYS A 73 0.65 -9.93 -16.59
N VAL A 74 0.99 -9.93 -17.89
CA VAL A 74 0.43 -10.89 -18.87
C VAL A 74 0.78 -12.32 -18.51
N PHE A 75 2.03 -12.58 -18.10
CA PHE A 75 2.45 -13.91 -17.66
C PHE A 75 1.71 -14.37 -16.40
N LEU A 76 1.62 -13.53 -15.36
CA LEU A 76 0.88 -13.83 -14.13
C LEU A 76 -0.60 -14.05 -14.41
N PHE A 77 -1.20 -13.23 -15.27
CA PHE A 77 -2.59 -13.40 -15.71
C PHE A 77 -2.79 -14.77 -16.36
N ALA A 78 -1.92 -15.15 -17.30
CA ALA A 78 -1.98 -16.46 -17.95
C ALA A 78 -1.85 -17.62 -16.94
N VAL A 79 -0.88 -17.56 -16.02
CA VAL A 79 -0.70 -18.58 -14.97
C VAL A 79 -1.93 -18.66 -14.05
N LEU A 80 -2.50 -17.52 -13.66
CA LEU A 80 -3.71 -17.46 -12.82
C LEU A 80 -4.93 -18.03 -13.53
N THR A 81 -5.13 -17.71 -14.81
CA THR A 81 -6.21 -18.28 -15.63
C THR A 81 -6.04 -19.79 -15.78
N LEU A 82 -4.82 -20.28 -16.04
CA LEU A 82 -4.55 -21.72 -16.15
C LEU A 82 -4.76 -22.43 -14.82
N TRP A 83 -4.26 -21.87 -13.71
CA TRP A 83 -4.50 -22.37 -12.36
C TRP A 83 -6.00 -22.52 -12.08
N GLN A 84 -6.75 -21.46 -12.33
CA GLN A 84 -8.20 -21.44 -12.09
C GLN A 84 -8.95 -22.38 -13.06
N GLY A 85 -8.47 -22.52 -14.29
CA GLY A 85 -8.99 -23.48 -15.27
C GLY A 85 -8.80 -24.93 -14.81
N PHE A 86 -7.62 -25.29 -14.31
CA PHE A 86 -7.39 -26.63 -13.71
C PHE A 86 -8.23 -26.85 -12.46
N GLN A 87 -8.36 -25.83 -11.60
CA GLN A 87 -9.16 -25.92 -10.38
C GLN A 87 -10.65 -26.16 -10.69
N ILE A 88 -11.25 -25.30 -11.53
CA ILE A 88 -12.66 -25.44 -11.93
C ILE A 88 -12.86 -26.71 -12.75
N GLY A 89 -11.90 -27.07 -13.62
CA GLY A 89 -11.94 -28.31 -14.37
C GLY A 89 -11.95 -29.54 -13.45
N SER A 90 -11.13 -29.53 -12.40
CA SER A 90 -11.12 -30.59 -11.37
C SER A 90 -12.45 -30.68 -10.64
N ASP A 91 -13.03 -29.53 -10.27
CA ASP A 91 -14.31 -29.47 -9.57
C ASP A 91 -15.48 -29.94 -10.47
N LEU A 92 -15.49 -29.54 -11.75
CA LEU A 92 -16.46 -30.00 -12.75
C LEU A 92 -16.32 -31.49 -13.06
N TRP A 93 -15.09 -31.99 -13.11
CA TRP A 93 -14.83 -33.41 -13.31
C TRP A 93 -15.35 -34.25 -12.14
N LEU A 94 -15.11 -33.79 -10.91
CA LEU A 94 -15.66 -34.42 -9.70
C LEU A 94 -17.20 -34.37 -9.69
N SER A 95 -17.77 -33.24 -10.11
CA SER A 95 -19.21 -33.06 -10.29
C SER A 95 -19.80 -34.05 -11.31
N HIS A 96 -19.11 -34.27 -12.43
CA HIS A 96 -19.51 -35.27 -13.43
C HIS A 96 -19.41 -36.70 -12.88
N TRP A 97 -18.28 -37.04 -12.26
CA TRP A 97 -18.04 -38.38 -11.69
C TRP A 97 -19.07 -38.74 -10.62
N THR A 98 -19.41 -37.81 -9.73
CA THR A 98 -20.44 -38.02 -8.69
C THR A 98 -21.88 -38.00 -9.22
N GLY A 99 -22.10 -37.43 -10.42
CA GLY A 99 -23.39 -37.39 -11.09
C GLY A 99 -23.76 -38.66 -11.87
N GLN A 100 -22.79 -39.52 -12.19
CA GLN A 100 -23.01 -40.80 -12.88
C GLN A 100 -23.69 -41.82 -11.95
N LYS A 101 -25.03 -41.80 -11.90
CA LYS A 101 -25.84 -42.82 -11.21
C LYS A 101 -25.96 -44.09 -12.06
N ASN A 102 -24.93 -44.91 -12.11
CA ASN A 102 -25.08 -46.33 -12.45
C ASN A 102 -24.74 -47.14 -11.20
N GLY A 103 -25.71 -47.89 -10.68
CA GLY A 103 -25.59 -48.66 -9.42
C GLY A 103 -24.57 -49.81 -9.44
N SER A 104 -23.77 -49.94 -10.51
CA SER A 104 -22.69 -50.91 -10.64
C SER A 104 -21.33 -50.22 -10.51
N TYR A 105 -20.60 -50.53 -9.44
CA TYR A 105 -19.22 -50.09 -9.29
C TYR A 105 -18.37 -50.70 -10.41
N ASN A 106 -17.80 -49.84 -11.25
CA ASN A 106 -16.86 -50.24 -12.29
C ASN A 106 -15.46 -49.75 -11.91
N GLN A 107 -14.56 -50.69 -11.60
CA GLN A 107 -13.21 -50.39 -11.10
C GLN A 107 -12.37 -49.63 -12.13
N ASP A 108 -12.51 -49.96 -13.42
CA ASP A 108 -11.72 -49.33 -14.49
C ASP A 108 -12.16 -47.88 -14.74
N GLU A 109 -13.46 -47.60 -14.68
CA GLU A 109 -14.02 -46.25 -14.83
C GLU A 109 -13.68 -45.38 -13.62
N ALA A 110 -13.73 -45.93 -12.40
CA ALA A 110 -13.29 -45.24 -11.19
C ALA A 110 -11.79 -44.92 -11.24
N ALA A 111 -10.96 -45.86 -11.70
CA ALA A 111 -9.52 -45.64 -11.86
C ALA A 111 -9.22 -44.56 -12.91
N TYR A 112 -9.97 -44.53 -14.02
CA TYR A 112 -9.86 -43.47 -15.03
C TYR A 112 -10.26 -42.09 -14.48
N ASN A 113 -11.43 -41.99 -13.83
CA ASN A 113 -11.92 -40.73 -13.26
C ASN A 113 -10.98 -40.18 -12.17
N MET A 114 -10.43 -41.06 -11.32
CA MET A 114 -9.42 -40.70 -10.33
C MET A 114 -8.10 -40.21 -10.96
N LYS A 115 -7.66 -40.84 -12.06
CA LYS A 115 -6.47 -40.39 -12.80
C LYS A 115 -6.65 -39.00 -13.40
N VAL A 116 -7.79 -38.72 -14.03
CA VAL A 116 -8.06 -37.39 -14.60
C VAL A 116 -8.17 -36.33 -13.51
N TYR A 117 -8.92 -36.61 -12.43
CA TYR A 117 -9.02 -35.71 -11.28
C TYR A 117 -7.65 -35.42 -10.64
N SER A 118 -6.83 -36.45 -10.43
CA SER A 118 -5.49 -36.26 -9.86
C SER A 118 -4.54 -35.51 -10.79
N LEU A 119 -4.64 -35.70 -12.10
CA LEU A 119 -3.86 -34.94 -13.09
C LEU A 119 -4.25 -33.45 -13.11
N LEU A 120 -5.55 -33.14 -13.05
CA LEU A 120 -6.05 -31.76 -12.97
C LEU A 120 -5.60 -31.09 -11.67
N GLY A 121 -5.71 -31.79 -10.54
CA GLY A 121 -5.22 -31.32 -9.24
C GLY A 121 -3.70 -31.10 -9.22
N ALA A 122 -2.93 -32.01 -9.82
CA ALA A 122 -1.48 -31.85 -9.96
C ALA A 122 -1.13 -30.65 -10.85
N GLY A 123 -1.86 -30.44 -11.96
CA GLY A 123 -1.73 -29.27 -12.81
C GLY A 123 -2.00 -27.97 -12.06
N ALA A 124 -3.06 -27.92 -11.25
CA ALA A 124 -3.36 -26.78 -10.40
C ALA A 124 -2.24 -26.54 -9.36
N ALA A 125 -1.73 -27.58 -8.71
CA ALA A 125 -0.63 -27.49 -7.74
C ALA A 125 0.66 -26.95 -8.37
N ILE A 126 1.00 -27.41 -9.58
CA ILE A 126 2.14 -26.88 -10.35
C ILE A 126 1.93 -25.40 -10.65
N MET A 127 0.74 -24.99 -11.08
CA MET A 127 0.47 -23.57 -11.35
C MET A 127 0.51 -22.71 -10.08
N VAL A 128 0.10 -23.24 -8.92
CA VAL A 128 0.29 -22.57 -7.62
C VAL A 128 1.78 -22.37 -7.34
N PHE A 129 2.61 -23.39 -7.57
CA PHE A 129 4.06 -23.27 -7.39
C PHE A 129 4.66 -22.22 -8.33
N VAL A 130 4.36 -22.29 -9.64
CA VAL A 130 4.84 -21.33 -10.65
C VAL A 130 4.42 -19.92 -10.29
N ARG A 131 3.16 -19.71 -9.90
CA ARG A 131 2.64 -18.41 -9.46
C ARG A 131 3.38 -17.88 -8.24
N SER A 132 3.51 -18.69 -7.18
CA SER A 132 4.19 -18.30 -5.94
C SER A 132 5.65 -17.95 -6.17
N ALA A 133 6.37 -18.79 -6.93
CA ALA A 133 7.75 -18.53 -7.32
C ALA A 133 7.88 -17.22 -8.12
N THR A 134 6.97 -16.98 -9.08
CA THR A 134 6.96 -15.76 -9.89
C THR A 134 6.75 -14.52 -9.03
N VAL A 135 5.75 -14.54 -8.13
CA VAL A 135 5.48 -13.40 -7.23
C VAL A 135 6.69 -13.07 -6.36
N VAL A 136 7.39 -14.07 -5.83
CA VAL A 136 8.60 -13.87 -5.02
C VAL A 136 9.75 -13.30 -5.88
N VAL A 137 10.04 -13.90 -7.03
CA VAL A 137 11.12 -13.45 -7.92
C VAL A 137 10.91 -12.03 -8.41
N VAL A 138 9.67 -11.71 -8.79
CA VAL A 138 9.26 -10.39 -9.25
C VAL A 138 9.27 -9.37 -8.11
N GLY A 139 8.81 -9.73 -6.92
CA GLY A 139 8.90 -8.91 -5.72
C GLY A 139 10.35 -8.54 -5.37
N LEU A 140 11.24 -9.54 -5.36
CA LEU A 140 12.68 -9.33 -5.14
C LEU A 140 13.31 -8.42 -6.20
N ARG A 141 12.90 -8.59 -7.46
CA ARG A 141 13.35 -7.70 -8.54
C ARG A 141 12.90 -6.26 -8.33
N ALA A 142 11.63 -6.05 -7.95
CA ALA A 142 11.10 -4.71 -7.69
C ALA A 142 11.79 -4.06 -6.49
N SER A 143 12.00 -4.82 -5.42
CA SER A 143 12.76 -4.36 -4.25
C SER A 143 14.17 -3.92 -4.62
N ARG A 144 14.93 -4.79 -5.32
CA ARG A 144 16.29 -4.44 -5.77
C ARG A 144 16.29 -3.18 -6.63
N HIS A 145 15.35 -3.05 -7.57
CA HIS A 145 15.26 -1.87 -8.42
C HIS A 145 14.98 -0.59 -7.62
N LEU A 146 14.05 -0.64 -6.67
CA LEU A 146 13.73 0.50 -5.81
C LEU A 146 14.89 0.84 -4.86
N PHE A 147 15.55 -0.17 -4.29
CA PHE A 147 16.73 0.01 -3.44
C PHE A 147 17.90 0.65 -4.21
N ASP A 148 18.20 0.16 -5.42
CA ASP A 148 19.28 0.68 -6.25
C ASP A 148 19.01 2.12 -6.68
N ASN A 149 17.77 2.43 -7.08
CA ASN A 149 17.36 3.79 -7.46
C ASN A 149 17.43 4.74 -6.26
N LEU A 150 16.93 4.33 -5.09
CA LEU A 150 17.02 5.08 -3.85
C LEU A 150 18.47 5.39 -3.49
N THR A 151 19.34 4.38 -3.59
CA THR A 151 20.77 4.51 -3.30
C THR A 151 21.46 5.45 -4.26
N LEU A 152 21.22 5.29 -5.57
CA LEU A 152 21.84 6.13 -6.59
C LEU A 152 21.40 7.59 -6.46
N SER A 153 20.12 7.83 -6.16
CA SER A 153 19.57 9.16 -5.94
C SER A 153 20.20 9.82 -4.71
N LEU A 154 20.25 9.12 -3.58
CA LEU A 154 20.84 9.63 -2.34
C LEU A 154 22.35 9.90 -2.47
N LEU A 155 23.11 9.03 -3.14
CA LEU A 155 24.54 9.27 -3.38
C LEU A 155 24.81 10.50 -4.25
N ARG A 156 23.81 10.92 -5.02
CA ARG A 156 23.86 12.13 -5.85
C ARG A 156 23.15 13.31 -5.20
N ALA A 157 22.54 13.17 -4.03
CA ALA A 157 21.79 14.26 -3.42
C ALA A 157 22.73 15.36 -2.89
N PRO A 158 22.32 16.64 -2.95
CA PRO A 158 23.12 17.74 -2.41
C PRO A 158 23.29 17.64 -0.89
N LEU A 159 24.40 18.13 -0.36
CA LEU A 159 24.65 18.15 1.11
C LEU A 159 23.49 18.78 1.91
N ARG A 160 22.87 19.83 1.37
CA ARG A 160 21.69 20.50 1.98
C ARG A 160 20.53 19.52 2.26
N PHE A 161 20.36 18.48 1.44
CA PHE A 161 19.34 17.46 1.68
C PHE A 161 19.60 16.71 2.99
N PHE A 162 20.86 16.36 3.27
CA PHE A 162 21.24 15.63 4.47
C PHE A 162 21.20 16.51 5.72
N ASP A 163 21.45 17.83 5.59
CA ASP A 163 21.27 18.78 6.69
C ASP A 163 19.78 18.94 7.04
N ALA A 164 18.90 18.91 6.03
CA ALA A 164 17.46 19.04 6.21
C ALA A 164 16.75 17.76 6.68
N ASN A 165 17.36 16.59 6.42
CA ASN A 165 16.77 15.29 6.70
C ASN A 165 17.58 14.53 7.77
N PRO A 166 17.01 14.28 8.96
CA PRO A 166 17.69 13.50 9.99
C PRO A 166 18.09 12.11 9.49
N ILE A 167 19.26 11.64 9.90
CA ILE A 167 19.79 10.33 9.45
C ILE A 167 18.82 9.18 9.76
N GLY A 168 18.08 9.25 10.88
CA GLY A 168 17.06 8.26 11.23
C GLY A 168 15.94 8.13 10.19
N ARG A 169 15.55 9.23 9.52
CA ARG A 169 14.54 9.21 8.46
C ARG A 169 15.04 8.41 7.26
N ILE A 170 16.30 8.62 6.86
CA ILE A 170 16.96 7.91 5.77
C ILE A 170 17.10 6.42 6.12
N VAL A 171 17.52 6.10 7.35
CA VAL A 171 17.64 4.72 7.83
C VAL A 171 16.29 4.01 7.81
N ASN A 172 15.20 4.67 8.22
CA ASN A 172 13.85 4.08 8.15
C ASN A 172 13.41 3.80 6.71
N ARG A 173 13.86 4.57 5.70
CA ARG A 173 13.61 4.25 4.30
C ARG A 173 14.28 2.95 3.88
N TYR A 174 15.55 2.77 4.24
CA TYR A 174 16.31 1.55 3.94
C TYR A 174 15.88 0.33 4.77
N GLY A 175 15.38 0.55 5.99
CA GLY A 175 14.91 -0.50 6.88
C GLY A 175 13.44 -0.80 6.65
N ASP A 176 12.57 -0.02 7.30
CA ASP A 176 11.14 -0.29 7.36
C ASP A 176 10.47 -0.25 5.99
N ASP A 177 10.67 0.81 5.19
CA ASP A 177 9.96 0.94 3.92
C ASP A 177 10.42 -0.11 2.89
N ILE A 178 11.72 -0.38 2.77
CA ILE A 178 12.22 -1.48 1.92
C ILE A 178 11.74 -2.84 2.44
N SER A 179 11.67 -3.06 3.76
CA SER A 179 11.14 -4.32 4.30
C SER A 179 9.67 -4.55 3.92
N VAL A 180 8.86 -3.49 3.82
CA VAL A 180 7.48 -3.57 3.31
C VAL A 180 7.46 -3.99 1.85
N VAL A 181 8.36 -3.44 1.03
CA VAL A 181 8.53 -3.81 -0.39
C VAL A 181 9.02 -5.26 -0.55
N ASP A 182 9.89 -5.74 0.34
CA ASP A 182 10.43 -7.09 0.31
C ASP A 182 9.41 -8.15 0.75
N PHE A 183 8.77 -7.93 1.90
CA PHE A 183 8.08 -9.00 2.63
C PHE A 183 6.58 -8.80 2.77
N SER A 184 6.06 -7.58 2.56
CA SER A 184 4.62 -7.32 2.73
C SER A 184 3.91 -7.22 1.38
N LEU A 185 4.36 -6.31 0.52
CA LEU A 185 3.68 -6.00 -0.75
C LEU A 185 3.58 -7.20 -1.70
N PRO A 186 4.61 -8.03 -1.92
CA PRO A 186 4.51 -9.18 -2.80
C PRO A 186 3.43 -10.18 -2.36
N PHE A 187 3.32 -10.43 -1.04
CA PHE A 187 2.32 -11.34 -0.49
C PHE A 187 0.91 -10.76 -0.55
N ILE A 188 0.74 -9.47 -0.24
CA ILE A 188 -0.56 -8.80 -0.35
C ILE A 188 -1.03 -8.77 -1.80
N PHE A 189 -0.15 -8.43 -2.73
CA PHE A 189 -0.44 -8.43 -4.16
C PHE A 189 -0.78 -9.82 -4.69
N GLY A 190 0.04 -10.82 -4.34
CA GLY A 190 -0.24 -12.21 -4.70
C GLY A 190 -1.55 -12.72 -4.11
N GLY A 191 -1.84 -12.41 -2.85
CA GLY A 191 -3.09 -12.76 -2.17
C GLY A 191 -4.31 -12.08 -2.80
N PHE A 192 -4.19 -10.80 -3.17
CA PHE A 192 -5.24 -10.06 -3.88
C PHE A 192 -5.55 -10.73 -5.22
N LEU A 193 -4.53 -11.03 -6.03
CA LEU A 193 -4.71 -11.69 -7.32
C LEU A 193 -5.40 -13.06 -7.19
N VAL A 194 -4.98 -13.89 -6.22
CA VAL A 194 -5.62 -15.18 -5.97
C VAL A 194 -7.09 -15.01 -5.63
N THR A 195 -7.36 -14.17 -4.63
CA THR A 195 -8.73 -13.95 -4.15
C THR A 195 -9.59 -13.40 -5.29
N PHE A 196 -9.03 -12.54 -6.14
CA PHE A 196 -9.74 -11.93 -7.25
C PHE A 196 -10.15 -12.98 -8.28
N PHE A 197 -9.19 -13.75 -8.78
CA PHE A 197 -9.47 -14.80 -9.76
C PHE A 197 -10.40 -15.87 -9.20
N PHE A 198 -10.16 -16.29 -7.96
CA PHE A 198 -10.98 -17.30 -7.31
C PHE A 198 -12.43 -16.85 -7.16
N THR A 199 -12.66 -15.65 -6.63
CA THR A 199 -14.00 -15.10 -6.42
C THR A 199 -14.72 -14.81 -7.74
N VAL A 200 -14.05 -14.16 -8.68
CA VAL A 200 -14.64 -13.80 -9.98
C VAL A 200 -14.99 -15.05 -10.79
N CYS A 201 -14.07 -16.01 -10.90
CA CYS A 201 -14.34 -17.21 -11.68
C CYS A 201 -15.37 -18.13 -11.03
N LYS A 202 -15.40 -18.25 -9.70
CA LYS A 202 -16.47 -18.99 -9.01
C LYS A 202 -17.84 -18.35 -9.18
N LEU A 203 -17.91 -17.03 -9.04
CA LEU A 203 -19.13 -16.27 -9.30
C LEU A 203 -19.58 -16.45 -10.76
N ALA A 204 -18.64 -16.37 -11.72
CA ALA A 204 -18.93 -16.59 -13.14
C ALA A 204 -19.45 -18.00 -13.41
N THR A 205 -18.86 -19.04 -12.81
CA THR A 205 -19.35 -20.43 -12.93
C THR A 205 -20.74 -20.60 -12.31
N ALA A 206 -21.01 -19.96 -11.17
CA ALA A 206 -22.34 -19.98 -10.54
C ALA A 206 -23.39 -19.30 -11.44
N VAL A 207 -23.07 -18.12 -11.98
CA VAL A 207 -23.95 -17.39 -12.93
C VAL A 207 -24.19 -18.22 -14.19
N TYR A 208 -23.14 -18.81 -14.77
CA TYR A 208 -23.24 -19.66 -15.96
C TYR A 208 -24.16 -20.86 -15.72
N THR A 209 -24.04 -21.52 -14.55
CA THR A 209 -24.88 -22.65 -14.16
C THR A 209 -26.36 -22.27 -14.05
N MET A 210 -26.66 -21.03 -13.64
CA MET A 210 -28.02 -20.54 -13.45
C MET A 210 -28.67 -19.95 -14.71
N ASN A 211 -27.96 -19.90 -15.83
CA ASN A 211 -28.46 -19.35 -17.11
C ASN A 211 -29.11 -17.96 -16.89
N PHE A 212 -30.31 -17.71 -17.42
CA PHE A 212 -31.02 -16.42 -17.32
C PHE A 212 -31.29 -15.96 -15.88
N VAL A 213 -31.43 -16.88 -14.92
CA VAL A 213 -31.68 -16.54 -13.50
C VAL A 213 -30.47 -15.85 -12.87
N GLY A 214 -29.27 -16.07 -13.42
CA GLY A 214 -28.04 -15.42 -12.98
C GLY A 214 -28.04 -13.89 -13.14
N VAL A 215 -28.91 -13.32 -13.99
CA VAL A 215 -29.07 -11.87 -14.15
C VAL A 215 -29.49 -11.19 -12.83
N LEU A 216 -30.19 -11.91 -11.94
CA LEU A 216 -30.59 -11.41 -10.62
C LEU A 216 -29.42 -11.10 -9.68
N ILE A 217 -28.20 -11.56 -10.00
CA ILE A 217 -26.99 -11.30 -9.21
C ILE A 217 -26.40 -9.91 -9.50
N ILE A 218 -26.61 -9.36 -10.70
CA ILE A 218 -26.10 -8.05 -11.12
C ILE A 218 -26.47 -6.92 -10.14
N PRO A 219 -27.74 -6.73 -9.72
CA PRO A 219 -28.08 -5.68 -8.76
C PRO A 219 -27.41 -5.89 -7.40
N LEU A 220 -27.20 -7.14 -6.96
CA LEU A 220 -26.51 -7.43 -5.70
C LEU A 220 -25.02 -7.05 -5.79
N VAL A 221 -24.36 -7.33 -6.91
CA VAL A 221 -22.98 -6.89 -7.16
C VAL A 221 -22.88 -5.36 -7.18
N TRP A 222 -23.88 -4.66 -7.73
CA TRP A 222 -23.90 -3.20 -7.70
C TRP A 222 -24.01 -2.65 -6.27
N ILE A 223 -24.92 -3.21 -5.45
CA ILE A 223 -25.04 -2.83 -4.02
C ILE A 223 -23.73 -3.12 -3.29
N TYR A 224 -23.12 -4.27 -3.56
CA TYR A 224 -21.83 -4.67 -2.99
C TYR A 224 -20.75 -3.60 -3.26
N VAL A 225 -20.58 -3.21 -4.53
CA VAL A 225 -19.58 -2.21 -4.94
C VAL A 225 -19.87 -0.84 -4.33
N LYS A 226 -21.14 -0.46 -4.18
CA LYS A 226 -21.51 0.81 -3.52
C LYS A 226 -21.10 0.84 -2.05
N ILE A 227 -21.38 -0.22 -1.29
CA ILE A 227 -20.99 -0.29 0.13
C ILE A 227 -19.47 -0.39 0.28
N ALA A 228 -18.79 -1.18 -0.56
CA ALA A 228 -17.33 -1.27 -0.55
C ALA A 228 -16.66 0.10 -0.75
N ASN A 229 -17.13 0.88 -1.74
CA ASN A 229 -16.63 2.23 -1.97
C ASN A 229 -16.91 3.18 -0.80
N PHE A 230 -18.08 3.05 -0.16
CA PHE A 230 -18.42 3.83 1.02
C PHE A 230 -17.51 3.50 2.22
N TYR A 231 -17.14 2.23 2.41
CA TYR A 231 -16.27 1.78 3.49
C TYR A 231 -14.81 2.21 3.33
N LEU A 232 -14.30 2.25 2.10
CA LEU A 232 -12.87 2.47 1.84
C LEU A 232 -12.34 3.80 2.42
N ALA A 233 -13.06 4.91 2.24
CA ALA A 233 -12.60 6.22 2.70
C ALA A 233 -12.52 6.31 4.25
N PRO A 234 -13.59 6.05 5.01
CA PRO A 234 -13.54 6.05 6.48
C PRO A 234 -12.54 5.04 7.05
N SER A 235 -12.46 3.82 6.47
CA SER A 235 -11.53 2.79 6.93
C SER A 235 -10.08 3.24 6.84
N ARG A 236 -9.72 3.91 5.75
CA ARG A 236 -8.36 4.42 5.52
C ARG A 236 -8.05 5.54 6.49
N ASP A 237 -8.95 6.49 6.66
CA ASP A 237 -8.71 7.67 7.51
C ASP A 237 -8.60 7.27 8.99
N ILE A 238 -9.43 6.33 9.46
CA ILE A 238 -9.32 5.76 10.81
C ILE A 238 -8.02 4.98 11.00
N SER A 239 -7.60 4.20 10.00
CA SER A 239 -6.32 3.48 10.03
C SER A 239 -5.13 4.45 10.10
N ARG A 240 -5.22 5.60 9.42
CA ARG A 240 -4.23 6.69 9.50
C ARG A 240 -4.19 7.30 10.90
N LEU A 241 -5.35 7.59 11.51
CA LEU A 241 -5.43 8.09 12.89
C LEU A 241 -4.83 7.11 13.90
N TRP A 242 -5.10 5.81 13.72
CA TRP A 242 -4.51 4.77 14.58
C TRP A 242 -2.98 4.74 14.47
N LYS A 243 -2.41 4.76 13.26
CA LYS A 243 -0.95 4.85 13.08
C LYS A 243 -0.34 6.11 13.73
N VAL A 244 -1.01 7.26 13.61
CA VAL A 244 -0.54 8.53 14.20
C VAL A 244 -0.58 8.49 15.73
N SER A 245 -1.68 8.01 16.29
CA SER A 245 -1.85 7.94 17.76
C SER A 245 -0.91 6.94 18.42
N SER A 246 -0.41 5.94 17.68
CA SER A 246 0.56 4.96 18.20
C SER A 246 1.96 5.54 18.42
N SER A 247 2.42 6.47 17.57
CA SER A 247 3.78 7.02 17.65
C SER A 247 4.07 7.75 18.97
N PRO A 248 3.22 8.68 19.48
CA PRO A 248 3.45 9.35 20.76
C PRO A 248 3.50 8.42 21.97
N VAL A 249 2.84 7.27 21.91
CA VAL A 249 2.89 6.24 22.97
C VAL A 249 4.30 5.63 23.00
N LEU A 250 4.82 5.22 21.85
CA LEU A 250 6.14 4.63 21.75
C LEU A 250 7.23 5.63 22.15
N SER A 251 7.17 6.86 21.64
CA SER A 251 8.14 7.91 22.00
C SER A 251 8.13 8.23 23.48
N HIS A 252 6.96 8.26 24.13
CA HIS A 252 6.87 8.48 25.58
C HIS A 252 7.59 7.38 26.36
N VAL A 253 7.42 6.12 25.97
CA VAL A 253 8.07 4.98 26.62
C VAL A 253 9.58 5.05 26.46
N THR A 254 10.08 5.28 25.24
CA THR A 254 11.53 5.42 24.98
C THR A 254 12.14 6.57 25.77
N GLN A 255 11.51 7.74 25.78
CA GLN A 255 11.98 8.90 26.57
C GLN A 255 11.95 8.63 28.08
N SER A 256 10.94 7.90 28.56
CA SER A 256 10.83 7.52 29.97
C SER A 256 11.91 6.51 30.38
N GLU A 257 12.27 5.60 29.48
CA GLU A 257 13.34 4.62 29.66
C GLU A 257 14.70 5.30 29.77
N GLU A 258 15.03 6.17 28.81
CA GLU A 258 16.27 6.96 28.81
C GLU A 258 16.37 7.87 30.05
N GLY A 259 15.24 8.49 30.43
CA GLY A 259 15.14 9.41 31.57
C GLY A 259 14.86 8.76 32.92
N VAL A 260 14.88 7.43 33.05
CA VAL A 260 14.34 6.73 34.22
C VAL A 260 15.00 7.15 35.55
N VAL A 261 16.30 7.43 35.53
CA VAL A 261 17.05 7.87 36.72
C VAL A 261 16.60 9.26 37.15
N VAL A 262 16.40 10.16 36.19
CA VAL A 262 15.97 11.55 36.44
C VAL A 262 14.54 11.56 36.96
N ILE A 263 13.63 10.82 36.32
CA ILE A 263 12.23 10.68 36.73
C ILE A 263 12.14 10.18 38.18
N ARG A 264 12.93 9.17 38.55
CA ARG A 264 12.98 8.64 39.92
C ARG A 264 13.62 9.60 40.92
N ALA A 265 14.64 10.36 40.51
CA ALA A 265 15.33 11.32 41.37
C ALA A 265 14.44 12.48 41.82
N PHE A 266 13.48 12.90 40.98
CA PHE A 266 12.52 13.96 41.33
C PHE A 266 11.32 13.47 42.18
N GLY A 267 11.26 12.18 42.53
CA GLY A 267 10.28 11.63 43.47
C GLY A 267 8.97 11.16 42.85
N GLN A 268 8.03 10.75 43.72
CA GLN A 268 6.80 10.05 43.37
C GLN A 268 5.85 10.89 42.51
N ASP A 269 5.76 12.20 42.74
CA ASP A 269 4.85 13.10 42.00
C ASP A 269 5.15 13.12 40.49
N ILE A 270 6.43 13.08 40.12
CA ILE A 270 6.86 13.04 38.72
C ILE A 270 6.60 11.65 38.12
N ILE A 271 6.80 10.58 38.89
CA ILE A 271 6.47 9.22 38.45
C ILE A 271 4.98 9.10 38.12
N GLU A 272 4.11 9.59 39.00
CA GLU A 272 2.65 9.57 38.79
C GLU A 272 2.25 10.42 37.59
N ARG A 273 2.87 11.59 37.39
CA ARG A 273 2.63 12.43 36.20
C ARG A 273 3.00 11.69 34.91
N MET A 274 4.17 11.05 34.86
CA MET A 274 4.61 10.29 33.69
C MET A 274 3.68 9.10 33.41
N LEU A 275 3.21 8.42 34.46
CA LEU A 275 2.26 7.32 34.33
C LEU A 275 0.90 7.82 33.81
N HIS A 276 0.41 8.95 34.33
CA HIS A 276 -0.85 9.55 33.89
C HIS A 276 -0.80 9.97 32.41
N GLU A 277 0.28 10.62 31.98
CA GLU A 277 0.53 10.96 30.58
C GLU A 277 0.56 9.72 29.68
N ASN A 278 1.18 8.63 30.15
CA ASN A 278 1.17 7.37 29.42
C ASN A 278 -0.26 6.83 29.24
N PHE A 279 -1.07 6.84 30.30
CA PHE A 279 -2.47 6.40 30.21
C PHE A 279 -3.31 7.24 29.26
N ILE A 280 -3.15 8.58 29.26
CA ILE A 280 -3.87 9.45 28.33
C ILE A 280 -3.52 9.10 26.87
N ARG A 281 -2.23 8.98 26.56
CA ARG A 281 -1.77 8.66 25.20
C ARG A 281 -2.25 7.27 24.77
N ASN A 282 -2.17 6.29 25.68
CA ASN A 282 -2.63 4.93 25.42
C ASN A 282 -4.15 4.87 25.22
N ASP A 283 -4.94 5.63 25.98
CA ASP A 283 -6.39 5.70 25.81
C ASP A 283 -6.76 6.28 24.44
N MET A 284 -6.08 7.35 24.00
CA MET A 284 -6.30 7.92 22.66
C MET A 284 -5.97 6.93 21.54
N ASN A 285 -4.85 6.20 21.65
CA ASN A 285 -4.50 5.14 20.72
C ASN A 285 -5.54 4.00 20.74
N SER A 286 -6.02 3.61 21.92
CA SER A 286 -7.02 2.56 22.10
C SER A 286 -8.37 2.95 21.48
N ARG A 287 -8.80 4.22 21.61
CA ARG A 287 -10.01 4.74 20.95
C ARG A 287 -9.90 4.66 19.43
N CYS A 288 -8.76 5.02 18.86
CA CYS A 288 -8.53 4.91 17.41
C CYS A 288 -8.54 3.45 16.94
N TRP A 289 -7.87 2.56 17.67
CA TRP A 289 -7.87 1.14 17.39
C TRP A 289 -9.28 0.52 17.49
N PHE A 290 -10.05 0.91 18.51
CA PHE A 290 -11.42 0.46 18.68
C PHE A 290 -12.32 0.94 17.53
N ALA A 291 -12.22 2.21 17.13
CA ALA A 291 -12.95 2.75 15.98
C ALA A 291 -12.62 2.00 14.68
N SER A 292 -11.35 1.64 14.47
CA SER A 292 -10.90 0.82 13.34
C SER A 292 -11.58 -0.55 13.35
N THR A 293 -11.57 -1.21 14.52
CA THR A 293 -12.17 -2.52 14.73
C THR A 293 -13.68 -2.50 14.48
N VAL A 294 -14.40 -1.54 15.07
CA VAL A 294 -15.86 -1.40 14.89
C VAL A 294 -16.20 -1.15 13.43
N THR A 295 -15.43 -0.31 12.74
CA THR A 295 -15.65 -0.01 11.31
C THR A 295 -15.41 -1.26 10.44
N GLN A 296 -14.37 -2.04 10.74
CA GLN A 296 -14.10 -3.31 10.06
C GLN A 296 -15.22 -4.34 10.30
N GLN A 297 -15.72 -4.45 11.54
CA GLN A 297 -16.81 -5.38 11.87
C GLN A 297 -18.13 -4.96 11.24
N TRP A 298 -18.44 -3.66 11.24
CA TRP A 298 -19.61 -3.12 10.55
C TRP A 298 -19.60 -3.51 9.07
N PHE A 299 -18.45 -3.35 8.41
CA PHE A 299 -18.30 -3.74 7.00
C PHE A 299 -18.50 -5.24 6.82
N GLN A 300 -17.83 -6.07 7.62
CA GLN A 300 -17.95 -7.52 7.54
C GLN A 300 -19.41 -8.00 7.69
N VAL A 301 -20.14 -7.50 8.68
CA VAL A 301 -21.56 -7.86 8.89
C VAL A 301 -22.41 -7.43 7.70
N ARG A 302 -22.20 -6.23 7.14
CA ARG A 302 -22.95 -5.76 5.96
C ARG A 302 -22.65 -6.59 4.73
N MET A 303 -21.39 -6.96 4.51
CA MET A 303 -21.00 -7.78 3.36
C MET A 303 -21.61 -9.18 3.48
N GLN A 304 -21.52 -9.81 4.65
CA GLN A 304 -22.12 -11.12 4.91
C GLN A 304 -23.64 -11.13 4.72
N LEU A 305 -24.35 -10.07 5.16
CA LEU A 305 -25.80 -9.95 4.94
C LEU A 305 -26.14 -9.89 3.43
N ILE A 306 -25.35 -9.18 2.63
CA ILE A 306 -25.53 -9.13 1.17
C ILE A 306 -25.16 -10.49 0.55
N GLY A 307 -24.09 -11.12 1.04
CA GLY A 307 -23.68 -12.46 0.65
C GLY A 307 -24.77 -13.50 0.87
N CYS A 308 -25.45 -13.46 2.01
CA CYS A 308 -26.63 -14.29 2.26
C CYS A 308 -27.73 -14.05 1.21
N GLY A 309 -27.92 -12.82 0.74
CA GLY A 309 -28.82 -12.50 -0.36
C GLY A 309 -28.38 -13.12 -1.70
N VAL A 310 -27.07 -13.09 -2.01
CA VAL A 310 -26.51 -13.75 -3.19
C VAL A 310 -26.73 -15.26 -3.11
N VAL A 311 -26.42 -15.87 -1.97
CA VAL A 311 -26.65 -17.30 -1.73
C VAL A 311 -28.13 -17.63 -1.87
N PHE A 312 -29.04 -16.84 -1.30
CA PHE A 312 -30.47 -17.04 -1.45
C PHE A 312 -30.91 -17.06 -2.92
N VAL A 313 -30.50 -16.07 -3.72
CA VAL A 313 -30.80 -16.02 -5.16
C VAL A 313 -30.21 -17.23 -5.90
N VAL A 314 -28.97 -17.60 -5.58
CA VAL A 314 -28.31 -18.75 -6.20
C VAL A 314 -29.04 -20.05 -5.88
N VAL A 315 -29.31 -20.31 -4.62
CA VAL A 315 -30.00 -21.53 -4.16
C VAL A 315 -31.41 -21.61 -4.72
N SER A 316 -32.19 -20.52 -4.66
CA SER A 316 -33.53 -20.49 -5.24
C SER A 316 -33.52 -20.74 -6.75
N GLY A 317 -32.56 -20.17 -7.48
CA GLY A 317 -32.41 -20.42 -8.91
C GLY A 317 -32.00 -21.86 -9.23
N LEU A 318 -31.12 -22.46 -8.42
CA LEU A 318 -30.76 -23.88 -8.56
C LEU A 318 -31.96 -24.81 -8.28
N VAL A 319 -32.79 -24.50 -7.29
CA VAL A 319 -34.03 -25.25 -7.01
C VAL A 319 -35.03 -25.12 -8.16
N TYR A 320 -35.17 -23.91 -8.72
CA TYR A 320 -36.03 -23.68 -9.88
C TYR A 320 -35.56 -24.45 -11.12
N LEU A 321 -34.23 -24.52 -11.34
CA LEU A 321 -33.62 -25.21 -12.48
C LEU A 321 -33.31 -26.69 -12.23
N ARG A 322 -33.77 -27.27 -11.11
CA ARG A 322 -33.38 -28.63 -10.67
C ARG A 322 -33.65 -29.71 -11.72
N ASP A 323 -34.68 -29.53 -12.55
CA ASP A 323 -35.10 -30.51 -13.55
C ASP A 323 -34.18 -30.49 -14.79
N TYR A 324 -33.39 -29.41 -14.97
CA TYR A 324 -32.47 -29.20 -16.08
C TYR A 324 -30.99 -29.36 -15.71
N LEU A 325 -30.68 -29.47 -14.41
CA LEU A 325 -29.31 -29.50 -13.90
C LEU A 325 -29.00 -30.88 -13.30
N SER A 326 -27.77 -31.37 -13.52
CA SER A 326 -27.34 -32.60 -12.85
C SER A 326 -27.13 -32.35 -11.34
N PRO A 327 -27.35 -33.35 -10.47
CA PRO A 327 -27.17 -33.20 -9.03
C PRO A 327 -25.76 -32.74 -8.64
N GLY A 328 -24.74 -33.21 -9.37
CA GLY A 328 -23.35 -32.78 -9.17
C GLY A 328 -23.16 -31.30 -9.48
N LEU A 329 -23.80 -30.76 -10.53
CA LEU A 329 -23.64 -29.37 -10.95
C LEU A 329 -24.35 -28.42 -9.97
N VAL A 330 -25.50 -28.84 -9.45
CA VAL A 330 -26.20 -28.15 -8.34
C VAL A 330 -25.32 -28.09 -7.11
N GLY A 331 -24.69 -29.20 -6.71
CA GLY A 331 -23.76 -29.24 -5.58
C GLY A 331 -22.56 -28.30 -5.76
N LEU A 332 -21.96 -28.31 -6.96
CA LEU A 332 -20.84 -27.43 -7.30
C LEU A 332 -21.23 -25.94 -7.22
N ALA A 333 -22.33 -25.56 -7.88
CA ALA A 333 -22.80 -24.17 -7.89
C ALA A 333 -23.17 -23.69 -6.48
N PHE A 334 -23.75 -24.56 -5.66
CA PHE A 334 -24.04 -24.28 -4.25
C PHE A 334 -22.77 -24.00 -3.44
N THR A 335 -21.76 -24.87 -3.54
CA THR A 335 -20.46 -24.68 -2.87
C THR A 335 -19.77 -23.40 -3.33
N TYR A 336 -19.86 -23.06 -4.62
CA TYR A 336 -19.29 -21.83 -5.14
C TYR A 336 -20.00 -20.60 -4.60
N ALA A 337 -21.34 -20.58 -4.58
CA ALA A 337 -22.13 -19.48 -4.03
C ALA A 337 -21.75 -19.14 -2.59
N LEU A 338 -21.65 -20.16 -1.74
CA LEU A 338 -21.26 -20.01 -0.33
C LEU A 338 -19.86 -19.40 -0.16
N SER A 339 -18.94 -19.69 -1.09
CA SER A 339 -17.56 -19.19 -1.00
C SER A 339 -17.35 -17.80 -1.62
N VAL A 340 -18.29 -17.28 -2.42
CA VAL A 340 -18.16 -15.96 -3.06
C VAL A 340 -18.21 -14.85 -2.02
N ASP A 341 -19.08 -14.96 -1.00
CA ASP A 341 -19.27 -13.93 0.02
C ASP A 341 -17.96 -13.58 0.76
N SER A 342 -17.32 -14.59 1.35
CA SER A 342 -16.06 -14.41 2.07
C SER A 342 -14.96 -13.88 1.15
N GLY A 343 -14.88 -14.39 -0.08
CA GLY A 343 -13.89 -13.94 -1.07
C GLY A 343 -14.04 -12.47 -1.46
N LEU A 344 -15.28 -12.01 -1.68
CA LEU A 344 -15.52 -10.60 -1.98
C LEU A 344 -15.11 -9.71 -0.79
N ALA A 345 -15.50 -10.06 0.44
CA ALA A 345 -15.13 -9.30 1.63
C ALA A 345 -13.60 -9.23 1.82
N SER A 346 -12.91 -10.35 1.62
CA SER A 346 -11.45 -10.41 1.63
C SER A 346 -10.80 -9.56 0.54
N LEU A 347 -11.41 -9.42 -0.64
CA LEU A 347 -10.88 -8.56 -1.71
C LEU A 347 -10.80 -7.10 -1.29
N VAL A 348 -11.86 -6.58 -0.68
CA VAL A 348 -11.89 -5.17 -0.24
C VAL A 348 -10.87 -4.94 0.88
N GLN A 349 -10.71 -5.91 1.78
CA GLN A 349 -9.69 -5.84 2.84
C GLN A 349 -8.27 -5.88 2.29
N LEU A 350 -7.98 -6.79 1.36
CA LEU A 350 -6.67 -6.90 0.71
C LEU A 350 -6.34 -5.64 -0.10
N TRP A 351 -7.34 -5.07 -0.78
CA TRP A 351 -7.18 -3.79 -1.48
C TRP A 351 -6.85 -2.64 -0.51
N SER A 352 -7.61 -2.51 0.58
CA SER A 352 -7.36 -1.51 1.62
C SER A 352 -5.95 -1.65 2.22
N LEU A 353 -5.54 -2.89 2.53
CA LEU A 353 -4.21 -3.17 3.04
C LEU A 353 -3.12 -2.83 2.02
N MET A 354 -3.33 -3.14 0.74
CA MET A 354 -2.40 -2.77 -0.34
C MET A 354 -2.24 -1.25 -0.46
N GLU A 355 -3.35 -0.50 -0.43
CA GLU A 355 -3.32 0.97 -0.49
C GLU A 355 -2.56 1.56 0.71
N ILE A 356 -2.73 0.99 1.91
CA ILE A 356 -2.01 1.40 3.12
C ILE A 356 -0.50 1.12 3.02
N GLN A 357 -0.11 -0.03 2.45
CA GLN A 357 1.30 -0.43 2.33
C GLN A 357 2.02 0.26 1.16
N MET A 358 1.28 0.79 0.19
CA MET A 358 1.84 1.55 -0.94
C MET A 358 2.47 2.89 -0.54
N VAL A 359 2.21 3.38 0.68
CA VAL A 359 2.88 4.56 1.24
C VAL A 359 4.40 4.35 1.36
N SER A 360 4.87 3.12 1.58
CA SER A 360 6.31 2.83 1.64
C SER A 360 7.00 3.00 0.29
N PRO A 361 6.53 2.37 -0.82
CA PRO A 361 6.99 2.70 -2.17
C PRO A 361 6.90 4.19 -2.53
N GLU A 362 5.82 4.88 -2.13
CA GLU A 362 5.66 6.31 -2.37
C GLU A 362 6.82 7.11 -1.80
N ARG A 363 7.13 6.90 -0.52
CA ARG A 363 8.27 7.53 0.18
C ARG A 363 9.63 7.16 -0.42
N ILE A 364 9.80 5.92 -0.86
CA ILE A 364 11.04 5.50 -1.54
C ILE A 364 11.19 6.24 -2.87
N LEU A 365 10.09 6.39 -3.62
CA LEU A 365 10.08 7.08 -4.91
C LEU A 365 10.31 8.59 -4.75
N GLU A 366 9.79 9.22 -3.70
CA GLU A 366 10.11 10.62 -3.34
C GLU A 366 11.62 10.80 -3.21
N TYR A 367 12.28 9.94 -2.44
CA TYR A 367 13.74 9.99 -2.25
C TYR A 367 14.51 9.60 -3.53
N SER A 368 13.92 8.75 -4.37
CA SER A 368 14.50 8.38 -5.68
C SER A 368 14.39 9.51 -6.71
N SER A 369 13.56 10.53 -6.44
CA SER A 369 13.32 11.67 -7.34
C SER A 369 14.10 12.94 -6.96
N ILE A 370 14.98 12.85 -5.94
CA ILE A 370 15.80 13.98 -5.48
C ILE A 370 16.69 14.47 -6.63
N PRO A 371 16.79 15.80 -6.86
CA PRO A 371 17.67 16.35 -7.88
C PRO A 371 19.13 16.07 -7.54
N ALA A 372 19.88 15.56 -8.51
CA ALA A 372 21.31 15.31 -8.36
C ALA A 372 22.11 16.62 -8.19
N GLU A 373 23.11 16.59 -7.32
CA GLU A 373 24.14 17.61 -7.14
C GLU A 373 25.10 17.60 -8.34
N GLY A 374 25.20 18.74 -9.01
CA GLY A 374 26.00 18.90 -10.21
C GLY A 374 25.33 18.37 -11.48
N SER A 375 25.95 18.66 -12.64
CA SER A 375 25.47 18.12 -13.91
C SER A 375 25.95 16.67 -14.08
N SER A 376 25.06 15.73 -14.42
CA SER A 376 25.46 14.37 -14.88
C SER A 376 26.29 14.38 -16.17
N ARG A 377 26.48 15.55 -16.79
CA ARG A 377 27.38 15.72 -17.92
C ARG A 377 28.82 15.79 -17.41
N PRO A 378 29.78 15.12 -18.07
CA PRO A 378 31.18 15.27 -17.73
C PRO A 378 31.54 16.76 -17.72
N LEU A 379 32.49 17.12 -16.85
CA LEU A 379 33.05 18.47 -16.80
C LEU A 379 33.31 18.94 -18.24
N VAL A 380 32.73 20.08 -18.62
CA VAL A 380 32.85 20.64 -19.98
C VAL A 380 34.32 20.85 -20.37
N ILE A 381 35.21 20.91 -19.37
CA ILE A 381 36.66 20.96 -19.52
C ILE A 381 37.25 20.02 -18.48
N GLU A 382 37.79 18.89 -18.93
CA GLU A 382 38.59 18.00 -18.09
C GLU A 382 39.94 18.71 -17.83
N PRO A 383 40.28 19.04 -16.57
CA PRO A 383 41.55 19.70 -16.30
C PRO A 383 42.72 18.73 -16.61
N ASP A 384 43.85 19.31 -17.04
CA ASP A 384 45.09 18.57 -17.29
C ASP A 384 45.56 17.82 -16.03
N ALA A 385 46.28 16.71 -16.19
CA ALA A 385 46.76 15.84 -15.11
C ALA A 385 47.66 16.57 -14.09
N LEU A 386 48.25 17.70 -14.47
CA LEU A 386 49.06 18.56 -13.62
C LEU A 386 48.22 19.55 -12.79
N TRP A 387 46.89 19.53 -12.88
CA TRP A 387 46.03 20.40 -12.09
C TRP A 387 45.89 19.91 -10.64
N PRO A 388 45.89 20.81 -9.65
CA PRO A 388 46.15 22.25 -9.76
C PRO A 388 47.66 22.57 -9.83
N ARG A 389 48.08 23.34 -10.86
CA ARG A 389 49.49 23.75 -11.05
C ARG A 389 49.97 24.81 -10.04
N SER A 390 49.04 25.55 -9.46
CA SER A 390 49.28 26.59 -8.47
C SER A 390 48.18 26.54 -7.42
N SER A 391 48.51 26.79 -6.16
CA SER A 391 47.56 26.78 -5.02
C SER A 391 46.74 28.07 -4.88
N THR A 392 46.67 28.90 -5.91
CA THR A 392 45.97 30.19 -5.86
C THR A 392 44.47 30.02 -6.10
N VAL A 393 43.66 30.44 -5.13
CA VAL A 393 42.19 30.48 -5.22
C VAL A 393 41.75 31.94 -5.13
N GLN A 394 40.97 32.41 -6.11
CA GLN A 394 40.44 33.77 -6.14
C GLN A 394 38.91 33.71 -6.20
N PHE A 395 38.25 34.34 -5.23
CA PHE A 395 36.80 34.53 -5.24
C PHE A 395 36.49 35.87 -5.91
N GLN A 396 35.56 35.89 -6.87
CA GLN A 396 35.07 37.11 -7.51
C GLN A 396 33.55 37.14 -7.36
N ASP A 397 33.04 38.10 -6.58
CA ASP A 397 31.61 38.34 -6.34
C ASP A 397 30.80 37.09 -5.92
N VAL A 398 31.41 36.20 -5.13
CA VAL A 398 30.76 34.97 -4.64
C VAL A 398 29.91 35.27 -3.40
N VAL A 399 28.65 34.86 -3.43
CA VAL A 399 27.70 34.95 -2.32
C VAL A 399 27.22 33.54 -1.99
N PHE A 400 27.31 33.15 -0.71
CA PHE A 400 26.67 31.94 -0.19
C PHE A 400 25.34 32.35 0.44
N SER A 401 24.25 31.66 0.07
CA SER A 401 22.89 31.92 0.57
C SER A 401 22.28 30.67 1.17
#